data_AF-A0A833DZ75-F1
#
_entry.id   AF-A0A833DZ75-F1
#
_cell.length_a   1.000
_cell.length_b   1.000
_cell.length_c   1.000
_cell.angle_alpha   90.00
_cell.angle_beta   90.00
_cell.angle_gamma   90.00
#
_symmetry.space_group_name_H-M   'P 1'
#
loop_
_entity.id
_entity.type
_entity.pdbx_description
1 polymer ?
#
loop_
_entity_poly.entity_id
_entity_poly.type
_entity_poly.pdbx_seq_one_letter_code
_entity_poly.pdbx_strand_id
1 'polypeptide(L)'
;MDTLLEEYRVWLEIQGRSKNTIRTYTGIIRRFLQFLHYNFGIELDQTILQSYMDKNIIFKFLAKSKLERKLDLNSLRLYTRAITSFLKFLGLEDLAKQIKAPKVNKRLPKFITFEEFQKLVN
;
A
#
# COMPACT_ATOMS: atom_id res chain seq x y z
N MET A 1 -7.83 -3.52 16.93
CA MET A 1 -6.84 -3.54 15.83
C MET A 1 -6.91 -4.83 15.03
N ASP A 2 -6.80 -6.00 15.68
CA ASP A 2 -6.77 -7.28 14.96
C ASP A 2 -8.09 -7.61 14.26
N THR A 3 -9.24 -7.29 14.87
CA THR A 3 -10.57 -7.47 14.26
C THR A 3 -10.70 -6.75 12.93
N LEU A 4 -10.41 -5.43 12.89
CA LEU A 4 -10.47 -4.62 11.67
C LEU A 4 -9.51 -5.11 10.57
N LEU A 5 -8.32 -5.58 10.95
CA LEU A 5 -7.37 -6.13 9.99
C LEU A 5 -7.84 -7.47 9.41
N GLU A 6 -8.56 -8.27 10.20
CA GLU A 6 -9.13 -9.53 9.75
C GLU A 6 -10.32 -9.30 8.82
N GLU A 7 -11.22 -8.38 9.17
CA GLU A 7 -12.30 -7.93 8.28
C GLU A 7 -11.76 -7.41 6.95
N TYR A 8 -10.68 -6.63 6.98
CA TYR A 8 -10.01 -6.16 5.77
C TYR A 8 -9.40 -7.31 4.95
N ARG A 9 -8.85 -8.35 5.60
CA ARG A 9 -8.33 -9.55 4.90
C ARG A 9 -9.45 -10.30 4.19
N VAL A 10 -10.54 -10.58 4.90
CA VAL A 10 -11.73 -11.24 4.34
C VAL A 10 -12.29 -10.42 3.17
N TRP A 11 -12.36 -9.11 3.32
CA TRP A 11 -12.76 -8.22 2.23
C TRP A 11 -11.83 -8.35 1.01
N LEU A 12 -10.51 -8.39 1.18
CA LEU A 12 -9.58 -8.60 0.07
C LEU A 12 -9.73 -9.99 -0.59
N GLU A 13 -10.06 -11.03 0.19
CA GLU A 13 -10.33 -12.38 -0.33
C GLU A 13 -11.60 -12.40 -1.19
N ILE A 14 -12.68 -11.76 -0.73
CA ILE A 14 -13.93 -11.59 -1.49
C ILE A 14 -13.66 -10.82 -2.79
N GLN A 15 -12.76 -9.85 -2.77
CA GLN A 15 -12.32 -9.11 -3.97
C GLN A 15 -11.38 -9.92 -4.89
N GLY A 16 -11.14 -11.20 -4.60
CA GLY A 16 -10.34 -12.11 -5.43
C GLY A 16 -8.84 -11.81 -5.43
N ARG A 17 -8.30 -11.18 -4.38
CA ARG A 17 -6.87 -10.86 -4.31
C ARG A 17 -6.03 -12.11 -4.00
N SER A 18 -4.82 -12.17 -4.58
CA SER A 18 -3.89 -13.27 -4.30
C SER A 18 -3.45 -13.28 -2.83
N LYS A 19 -3.12 -14.47 -2.29
CA LYS A 19 -2.57 -14.63 -0.93
C LYS A 19 -1.37 -13.71 -0.67
N ASN A 20 -0.49 -13.56 -1.66
CA ASN A 20 0.67 -12.68 -1.55
C ASN A 20 0.27 -11.19 -1.47
N THR A 21 -0.72 -10.78 -2.28
CA THR A 21 -1.28 -9.43 -2.23
C THR A 21 -1.92 -9.15 -0.87
N ILE A 22 -2.76 -10.08 -0.37
CA ILE A 22 -3.41 -9.97 0.95
C ILE A 22 -2.36 -9.79 2.04
N ARG A 23 -1.38 -10.70 2.12
CA ARG A 23 -0.27 -10.62 3.09
C ARG A 23 0.45 -9.27 3.03
N THR A 24 0.76 -8.82 1.82
CA THR A 24 1.50 -7.57 1.59
C THR A 24 0.66 -6.35 2.02
N TYR A 25 -0.59 -6.28 1.59
CA TYR A 25 -1.48 -5.16 1.87
C TYR A 25 -1.78 -5.09 3.35
N THR A 26 -2.18 -6.19 3.99
CA THR A 26 -2.42 -6.24 5.43
C THR A 26 -1.18 -5.85 6.22
N GLY A 27 0.02 -6.27 5.80
CA GLY A 27 1.27 -5.85 6.44
C GLY A 27 1.50 -4.33 6.38
N ILE A 28 1.16 -3.69 5.26
CA ILE A 28 1.25 -2.23 5.09
C ILE A 28 0.17 -1.54 5.92
N ILE A 29 -1.07 -2.01 5.87
CA ILE A 29 -2.19 -1.42 6.63
C ILE A 29 -1.99 -1.54 8.13
N ARG A 30 -1.47 -2.67 8.62
CA ARG A 30 -1.09 -2.80 10.03
C ARG A 30 -0.14 -1.70 10.48
N ARG A 31 0.88 -1.40 9.67
CA ARG A 31 1.83 -0.30 9.95
C ARG A 31 1.18 1.07 9.89
N PHE A 32 0.24 1.24 8.97
CA PHE A 32 -0.52 2.48 8.88
C PHE A 32 -1.39 2.70 10.12
N LEU A 33 -2.13 1.69 10.56
CA LEU A 33 -2.93 1.74 11.78
C LEU A 33 -2.06 1.97 13.02
N GLN A 34 -0.89 1.34 13.11
CA GLN A 34 0.09 1.63 14.18
C GLN A 34 0.55 3.09 14.14
N PHE A 35 0.84 3.63 12.95
CA PHE A 35 1.18 5.04 12.80
C PHE A 35 0.05 5.95 13.29
N LEU A 36 -1.20 5.67 12.92
CA LEU A 36 -2.37 6.40 13.38
C LEU A 36 -2.50 6.39 14.91
N HIS A 37 -2.44 5.19 15.49
CA HIS A 37 -2.56 5.02 16.93
C HIS A 37 -1.44 5.74 17.70
N TYR A 38 -0.17 5.50 17.33
CA TYR A 38 0.96 6.04 18.09
C TYR A 38 1.20 7.55 17.90
N ASN A 39 0.87 8.12 16.73
CA ASN A 39 1.19 9.53 16.44
C ASN A 39 0.00 10.47 16.69
N PHE A 40 -1.22 9.95 16.76
CA PHE A 40 -2.43 10.75 16.88
C PHE A 40 -3.42 10.24 17.94
N GLY A 41 -3.13 9.11 18.60
CA GLY A 41 -4.02 8.55 19.63
C GLY A 41 -5.36 8.04 19.08
N ILE A 42 -5.45 7.77 17.77
CA ILE A 42 -6.70 7.40 17.12
C ILE A 42 -7.09 5.97 17.52
N GLU A 43 -8.34 5.81 17.92
CA GLU A 43 -8.95 4.50 18.10
C GLU A 43 -9.17 3.81 16.76
N LEU A 44 -8.82 2.54 16.69
CA LEU A 44 -8.80 1.76 15.44
C LEU A 44 -10.16 1.09 15.19
N ASP A 45 -11.21 1.90 15.31
CA ASP A 45 -12.60 1.59 14.95
C ASP A 45 -12.92 2.11 13.55
N GLN A 46 -13.79 1.42 12.81
CA GLN A 46 -14.10 1.78 11.44
C GLN A 46 -14.77 3.16 11.32
N THR A 47 -15.72 3.51 12.18
CA THR A 47 -16.45 4.79 12.13
C THR A 47 -15.54 5.96 12.51
N ILE A 48 -14.65 5.74 13.48
CA ILE A 48 -13.64 6.74 13.88
C ILE A 48 -12.66 6.98 12.74
N LEU A 49 -12.16 5.92 12.10
CA LEU A 49 -11.27 6.04 10.95
C LEU A 49 -11.96 6.74 9.77
N GLN A 50 -13.23 6.46 9.51
CA GLN A 50 -13.99 7.13 8.45
C GLN A 50 -14.05 8.65 8.63
N SER A 51 -14.27 9.13 9.86
CA SER A 51 -14.36 10.56 10.15
C SER A 51 -13.00 11.26 10.23
N TYR A 52 -11.96 10.55 10.67
CA TYR A 52 -10.65 11.14 10.89
C TYR A 52 -9.76 11.16 9.63
N MET A 53 -9.98 10.23 8.69
CA MET A 53 -9.08 10.04 7.55
C MET A 53 -9.10 11.22 6.58
N ASP A 54 -7.93 11.84 6.40
CA ASP A 54 -7.71 12.88 5.40
C ASP A 54 -6.46 12.61 4.53
N LYS A 55 -6.30 13.44 3.49
CA LYS A 55 -5.19 13.35 2.54
C LYS A 55 -3.83 13.63 3.20
N ASN A 56 -3.78 14.54 4.16
CA ASN A 56 -2.55 14.98 4.81
C ASN A 56 -1.97 13.90 5.72
N ILE A 57 -2.81 13.19 6.46
CA ILE A 57 -2.44 12.05 7.31
C ILE A 57 -1.84 10.94 6.46
N ILE A 58 -2.47 10.61 5.33
CA ILE A 58 -1.96 9.63 4.38
C ILE A 58 -0.59 10.05 3.84
N PHE A 59 -0.43 11.33 3.45
CA PHE A 59 0.86 11.83 3.00
C PHE A 59 1.94 11.79 4.08
N LYS A 60 1.61 12.16 5.32
CA LYS A 60 2.54 12.05 6.46
C LYS A 60 3.02 10.62 6.65
N PHE A 61 2.11 9.63 6.58
CA PHE A 61 2.48 8.23 6.66
C PHE A 61 3.41 7.79 5.52
N LEU A 62 3.07 8.16 4.28
CA LEU A 62 3.87 7.80 3.10
C LEU A 62 5.26 8.46 3.13
N ALA A 63 5.34 9.72 3.59
CA ALA A 63 6.59 10.45 3.73
C ALA A 63 7.49 9.83 4.82
N LYS A 64 6.92 9.56 6.00
CA LYS A 64 7.59 8.87 7.10
C LYS A 64 8.10 7.50 6.66
N SER A 65 7.24 6.71 6.02
CA SER A 65 7.60 5.38 5.49
C SER A 65 8.74 5.46 4.47
N LYS A 66 8.73 6.45 3.57
CA LYS A 66 9.80 6.67 2.60
C LYS A 66 11.13 6.96 3.28
N LEU A 67 11.15 7.85 4.27
CA LEU A 67 12.37 8.28 4.96
C LEU A 67 12.94 7.17 5.84
N GLU A 68 12.13 6.61 6.75
CA GLU A 68 12.60 5.65 7.75
C GLU A 68 12.99 4.31 7.12
N ARG A 69 12.26 3.88 6.08
CA ARG A 69 12.48 2.58 5.44
C ARG A 69 13.21 2.66 4.11
N LYS A 70 13.66 3.86 3.71
CA LYS A 70 14.35 4.12 2.43
C LYS A 70 13.60 3.52 1.23
N LEU A 71 12.27 3.66 1.21
CA LEU A 71 11.44 3.03 0.18
C LEU A 71 11.74 3.62 -1.20
N ASP A 72 11.97 2.74 -2.17
CA ASP A 72 12.05 3.12 -3.57
C ASP A 72 10.67 3.50 -4.13
N LEU A 73 10.63 4.06 -5.35
CA LEU A 73 9.37 4.49 -5.96
C LEU A 73 8.38 3.34 -6.19
N ASN A 74 8.87 2.10 -6.42
CA ASN A 74 7.99 0.94 -6.56
C ASN A 74 7.33 0.56 -5.25
N SER A 75 8.11 0.52 -4.16
CA SER A 75 7.62 0.24 -2.83
C SER A 75 6.64 1.33 -2.38
N LEU A 76 6.95 2.60 -2.65
CA LEU A 76 6.04 3.69 -2.33
C LEU A 76 4.72 3.58 -3.12
N ARG A 77 4.79 3.24 -4.41
CA ARG A 77 3.59 2.96 -5.22
C ARG A 77 2.77 1.79 -4.65
N LEU A 78 3.43 0.73 -4.18
CA LEU A 78 2.77 -0.40 -3.53
C LEU A 78 2.08 0.03 -2.23
N TYR A 79 2.75 0.84 -1.41
CA TYR A 79 2.16 1.42 -0.19
C TYR A 79 0.93 2.25 -0.52
N THR A 80 1.02 3.14 -1.51
CA THR A 80 -0.12 3.94 -1.96
C THR A 80 -1.29 3.06 -2.40
N ARG A 81 -1.05 1.96 -3.13
CA ARG A 81 -2.10 1.02 -3.56
C ARG A 81 -2.75 0.27 -2.40
N ALA A 82 -1.97 -0.12 -1.41
CA ALA A 82 -2.51 -0.76 -0.21
C ALA A 82 -3.42 0.23 0.54
N ILE A 83 -2.96 1.47 0.74
CA ILE A 83 -3.75 2.52 1.41
C ILE A 83 -5.03 2.83 0.65
N THR A 84 -4.98 3.03 -0.68
CA THR A 84 -6.21 3.29 -1.46
C THR A 84 -7.16 2.11 -1.46
N SER A 85 -6.66 0.87 -1.39
CA SER A 85 -7.50 -0.31 -1.20
C SER A 85 -8.18 -0.32 0.17
N PHE A 86 -7.48 0.10 1.21
CA PHE A 86 -8.04 0.17 2.56
C PHE A 86 -9.06 1.29 2.70
N LEU A 87 -8.83 2.44 2.06
CA LEU A 87 -9.82 3.52 1.98
C LEU A 87 -11.15 3.05 1.36
N LYS A 88 -11.09 2.24 0.29
CA LYS A 88 -12.29 1.64 -0.30
C LYS A 88 -12.99 0.67 0.64
N PHE A 89 -12.23 -0.12 1.38
CA PHE A 89 -12.80 -0.96 2.44
C PHE A 89 -13.54 -0.13 3.50
N LEU A 90 -13.02 1.05 3.84
CA LEU A 90 -13.68 2.00 4.74
C LEU A 90 -14.84 2.78 4.08
N GLY A 91 -15.16 2.59 2.80
CA GLY A 91 -16.18 3.38 2.09
C GLY A 91 -15.78 4.83 1.80
N LEU A 92 -14.47 5.10 1.69
CA LEU A 92 -13.89 6.42 1.40
C LEU A 92 -13.37 6.48 -0.04
N GLU A 93 -14.21 6.13 -1.01
CA GLU A 93 -13.83 6.04 -2.44
C GLU A 93 -13.30 7.37 -2.99
N ASP A 94 -13.91 8.48 -2.60
CA ASP A 94 -13.54 9.80 -3.11
C ASP A 94 -12.17 10.25 -2.60
N LEU A 95 -11.88 9.98 -1.32
CA LEU A 95 -10.53 10.18 -0.79
C LEU A 95 -9.54 9.26 -1.51
N ALA A 96 -9.90 7.99 -1.74
CA ALA A 96 -9.05 7.04 -2.44
C ALA A 96 -8.67 7.49 -3.87
N LYS A 97 -9.59 8.14 -4.60
CA LYS A 97 -9.34 8.70 -5.94
C LYS A 97 -8.35 9.87 -5.93
N GLN A 98 -8.30 10.63 -4.83
CA GLN A 98 -7.40 11.78 -4.69
C GLN A 98 -5.95 11.38 -4.39
N ILE A 99 -5.72 10.19 -3.83
CA ILE A 99 -4.38 9.70 -3.52
C ILE A 99 -3.76 9.05 -4.77
N LYS A 100 -2.92 9.82 -5.47
CA LYS A 100 -2.20 9.34 -6.66
C LYS A 100 -0.87 8.72 -6.27
N ALA A 101 -0.60 7.53 -6.79
CA ALA A 101 0.69 6.88 -6.63
C ALA A 101 1.78 7.60 -7.44
N PRO A 102 3.04 7.61 -6.96
CA PRO A 102 4.14 8.22 -7.70
C PRO A 102 4.33 7.53 -9.06
N LYS A 103 4.62 8.31 -10.09
CA LYS A 103 4.97 7.79 -11.41
C LYS A 103 6.32 7.07 -11.30
N VAL A 104 6.35 5.80 -11.67
CA VAL A 104 7.57 5.01 -11.73
C VAL A 104 8.04 4.97 -13.17
N ASN A 105 9.27 5.44 -13.43
CA ASN A 105 9.88 5.29 -14.74
C ASN A 105 10.12 3.80 -15.00
N LYS A 106 9.58 3.28 -16.10
CA LYS A 106 9.84 1.91 -16.52
C LYS A 106 11.32 1.80 -16.88
N ARG A 107 12.02 0.79 -16.35
CA ARG A 107 13.36 0.46 -16.83
C ARG A 107 13.21 0.01 -18.28
N LEU A 108 14.08 0.48 -19.16
CA LEU A 108 14.16 -0.05 -20.52
C LEU A 108 14.48 -1.56 -20.41
N PRO A 109 13.85 -2.41 -21.24
CA PRO A 109 14.23 -3.81 -21.32
C PRO A 109 15.74 -3.91 -21.52
N LYS A 110 16.39 -4.79 -20.77
CA LYS A 110 17.76 -5.18 -21.10
C LYS A 110 17.67 -6.07 -22.33
N PHE A 111 18.21 -5.60 -23.45
CA PHE A 111 18.41 -6.44 -24.63
C PHE A 111 19.59 -7.36 -24.34
N ILE A 112 19.44 -8.63 -24.69
CA ILE A 112 20.52 -9.61 -24.67
C ILE A 112 21.45 -9.35 -25.85
N THR A 113 22.76 -9.40 -25.62
CA THR A 113 23.73 -9.37 -26.72
C THR A 113 23.76 -10.70 -27.46
N PHE A 114 24.31 -10.71 -28.68
CA PHE A 114 24.48 -11.95 -29.44
C PHE A 114 25.35 -12.98 -28.69
N GLU A 115 26.37 -12.53 -27.97
CA GLU A 115 27.21 -13.39 -27.12
C GLU A 115 26.44 -13.98 -25.94
N GLU A 116 25.59 -13.18 -25.27
CA GLU A 116 24.72 -13.66 -24.19
C GLU A 116 23.69 -14.66 -24.71
N PHE A 117 23.18 -14.45 -25.93
CA PHE A 117 22.28 -15.38 -26.61
C PHE A 117 22.99 -16.69 -26.93
N GLN A 118 24.21 -16.67 -27.46
CA GLN A 118 24.96 -17.89 -27.76
C GLN A 118 25.26 -18.72 -26.49
N LYS A 119 25.48 -18.06 -25.34
CA LYS A 119 25.63 -18.74 -24.04
C LYS A 119 24.33 -19.34 -23.49
N LEU A 120 23.17 -18.91 -23.98
CA LEU A 120 21.86 -19.44 -23.58
C LEU A 120 21.41 -20.63 -24.43
N VAL A 121 21.92 -20.73 -25.67
CA VAL A 121 21.49 -21.72 -26.66
C VAL A 121 22.45 -22.92 -26.76
N ASN A 122 23.72 -22.75 -26.34
CA ASN A 122 24.71 -23.82 -26.20
C ASN A 122 24.74 -24.37 -24.76
#